data_AF-A0A255PC43-F1
#
_entry.id   AF-A0A255PC43-F1
#
_cell.length_a   1.000
_cell.length_b   1.000
_cell.length_c   1.000
_cell.angle_alpha   90.00
_cell.angle_beta   90.00
_cell.angle_gamma   90.00
#
_symmetry.space_group_name_H-M   'P 1'
#
loop_
_entity.id
_entity.type
_entity.pdbx_description
1 polymer ?
#
loop_
_entity_poly.entity_id
_entity_poly.type
_entity_poly.pdbx_seq_one_letter_code
_entity_poly.pdbx_strand_id
1 'polypeptide(L)'
;MATTVRETRADTTPASLQLPGLLLGVGLGGFLDGILLHQLLRWHHMLSSTDDDRIGVRYYDPHTVSGLEMNTLWDGVFHTVCWLAVLGGLAVLYARVTTGRRRVWASRVLWGWILAGWGLFNLVEGVLDHHVLGIHHVHSGAYQVWWDIAFLVLGALLLAGGRLLQRGGRSYDPAAPGAGREGRAA
;
A
#
# COMPACT_ATOMS: atom_id res chain seq x y z
N MET A 1 40.23 -39.66 -16.60
CA MET A 1 38.85 -39.58 -16.07
C MET A 1 38.67 -38.20 -15.44
N ALA A 2 37.96 -37.30 -16.12
CA ALA A 2 37.60 -36.00 -15.57
C ALA A 2 36.20 -36.11 -14.96
N THR A 3 36.12 -36.10 -13.63
CA THR A 3 34.86 -36.02 -12.88
C THR A 3 34.29 -34.62 -13.01
N THR A 4 33.29 -34.45 -13.88
CA THR A 4 32.43 -33.27 -13.89
C THR A 4 31.56 -33.30 -12.63
N VAL A 5 31.92 -32.49 -11.64
CA VAL A 5 31.03 -32.17 -10.52
C VAL A 5 29.86 -31.41 -11.11
N ARG A 6 28.73 -32.10 -11.30
CA ARG A 6 27.45 -31.49 -11.62
C ARG A 6 27.04 -30.71 -10.38
N GLU A 7 27.35 -29.41 -10.39
CA GLU A 7 26.91 -28.49 -9.36
C GLU A 7 25.38 -28.50 -9.38
N THR A 8 24.78 -29.17 -8.39
CA THR A 8 23.34 -29.20 -8.19
C THR A 8 22.93 -27.80 -7.77
N ARG A 9 22.65 -26.93 -8.75
CA ARG A 9 22.04 -25.62 -8.51
C ARG A 9 20.74 -25.91 -7.77
N ALA A 10 20.75 -25.67 -6.45
CA ALA A 10 19.56 -25.79 -5.63
C ALA A 10 18.46 -25.01 -6.34
N ASP A 11 17.34 -25.68 -6.61
CA ASP A 11 16.21 -25.14 -7.33
C ASP A 11 15.52 -24.12 -6.42
N THR A 12 16.16 -22.96 -6.24
CA THR A 12 15.67 -21.91 -5.36
C THR A 12 14.48 -21.28 -6.04
N THR A 13 13.28 -21.71 -5.64
CA THR A 13 12.04 -21.09 -6.07
C THR A 13 12.13 -19.57 -5.83
N PRO A 14 11.85 -18.73 -6.83
CA PRO A 14 11.94 -17.28 -6.67
C PRO A 14 11.10 -16.80 -5.47
N ALA A 15 11.69 -15.96 -4.63
CA ALA A 15 11.00 -15.39 -3.48
C ALA A 15 9.81 -14.53 -3.94
N SER A 16 8.58 -14.93 -3.60
CA SER A 16 7.39 -14.15 -3.95
C SER A 16 7.36 -12.80 -3.22
N LEU A 17 7.33 -11.72 -4.00
CA LEU A 17 7.26 -10.33 -3.51
C LEU A 17 5.84 -9.80 -3.38
N GLN A 18 4.82 -10.62 -3.70
CA GLN A 18 3.43 -10.18 -3.73
C GLN A 18 2.92 -9.74 -2.35
N LEU A 19 2.95 -10.64 -1.36
CA LEU A 19 2.47 -10.34 -0.01
C LEU A 19 3.20 -9.14 0.63
N PRO A 20 4.55 -9.08 0.68
CA PRO A 20 5.22 -7.93 1.27
C PRO A 20 4.94 -6.64 0.49
N GLY A 21 4.86 -6.70 -0.84
CA GLY A 21 4.50 -5.53 -1.66
C GLY A 21 3.08 -5.03 -1.37
N LEU A 22 2.09 -5.91 -1.30
CA LEU A 22 0.71 -5.53 -0.98
C LEU A 22 0.59 -4.89 0.41
N LEU A 23 1.21 -5.49 1.42
CA LEU A 23 1.21 -4.95 2.80
C LEU A 23 1.88 -3.58 2.88
N LEU A 24 3.03 -3.42 2.23
CA LEU A 24 3.71 -2.12 2.12
C LEU A 24 2.84 -1.11 1.39
N GLY A 25 2.18 -1.51 0.31
CA GLY A 25 1.27 -0.65 -0.46
C GLY A 25 0.09 -0.15 0.36
N VAL A 26 -0.60 -1.05 1.06
CA VAL A 26 -1.73 -0.70 1.94
C VAL A 26 -1.27 0.28 3.02
N GLY A 27 -0.19 -0.04 3.73
CA GLY A 27 0.31 0.80 4.81
C GLY A 27 0.82 2.16 4.35
N LEU A 28 1.58 2.22 3.25
CA LEU A 28 2.08 3.49 2.71
C LEU A 28 0.96 4.36 2.11
N GLY A 29 -0.01 3.74 1.45
CA GLY A 29 -1.18 4.45 0.92
C GLY A 29 -2.01 5.06 2.04
N GLY A 30 -2.34 4.28 3.07
CA GLY A 30 -3.06 4.77 4.24
C GLY A 30 -2.28 5.84 5.03
N PHE A 31 -0.95 5.73 5.12
CA PHE A 31 -0.15 6.81 5.69
C PHE A 31 -0.21 8.10 4.86
N LEU A 32 -0.13 8.02 3.52
CA LEU A 32 -0.23 9.23 2.73
C LEU A 32 -1.61 9.87 2.90
N ASP A 33 -2.66 9.06 2.90
CA ASP A 33 -4.03 9.51 3.15
C ASP A 33 -4.15 10.22 4.52
N GLY A 34 -3.76 9.53 5.60
CA GLY A 34 -3.86 10.08 6.95
C GLY A 34 -2.98 11.31 7.20
N ILE A 35 -1.76 11.34 6.67
CA ILE A 35 -0.87 12.50 6.83
C ILE A 35 -1.33 13.66 5.96
N LEU A 36 -1.57 13.41 4.66
CA LEU A 36 -1.86 14.49 3.73
C LEU A 36 -3.29 14.99 3.89
N LEU A 37 -4.28 14.09 3.89
CA LEU A 37 -5.68 14.46 3.86
C LEU A 37 -6.23 14.72 5.27
N HIS A 38 -5.89 13.90 6.27
CA HIS A 38 -6.39 14.13 7.64
C HIS A 38 -5.64 15.22 8.38
N GLN A 39 -4.31 15.30 8.25
CA GLN A 39 -3.51 16.17 9.13
C GLN A 39 -3.04 17.46 8.46
N LEU A 40 -2.50 17.39 7.24
CA LEU A 40 -1.98 18.58 6.55
C LEU A 40 -3.11 19.41 5.94
N LEU A 41 -3.97 18.78 5.15
CA LEU A 41 -5.08 19.44 4.48
C LEU A 41 -6.32 19.53 5.37
N ARG A 42 -6.49 18.58 6.30
CA ARG A 42 -7.65 18.49 7.21
C ARG A 42 -8.97 18.48 6.43
N TRP A 43 -8.99 17.74 5.32
CA TRP A 43 -10.18 17.62 4.47
C TRP A 43 -11.22 16.71 5.10
N HIS A 44 -10.77 15.65 5.77
CA HIS A 44 -11.60 14.67 6.43
C HIS A 44 -10.79 13.96 7.53
N HIS A 45 -11.51 13.33 8.46
CA HIS A 45 -10.98 12.49 9.52
C HIS A 45 -11.84 11.23 9.64
N MET A 46 -11.37 10.20 10.35
CA MET A 46 -12.04 8.90 10.48
C MET A 46 -13.55 8.97 10.78
N LEU A 47 -13.99 9.92 11.61
CA LEU A 47 -15.41 10.07 11.97
C LEU A 47 -16.04 11.39 11.51
N SER A 48 -15.38 12.14 10.62
CA SER A 48 -15.82 13.48 10.22
C SER A 48 -17.11 13.52 9.39
N SER A 49 -17.62 12.37 8.94
CA SER A 49 -18.86 12.28 8.15
C SER A 49 -19.92 11.40 8.81
N THR A 50 -19.90 11.29 10.13
CA THR A 50 -20.88 10.47 10.88
C THR A 50 -22.23 11.17 11.09
N ASP A 51 -22.48 12.30 10.43
CA ASP A 51 -23.75 13.03 10.45
C ASP A 51 -24.82 12.40 9.55
N ASP A 52 -24.42 11.63 8.55
CA ASP A 52 -25.30 10.91 7.62
C ASP A 52 -24.94 9.42 7.44
N ASP A 53 -24.26 8.83 8.41
CA ASP A 53 -23.83 7.42 8.35
C ASP A 53 -24.98 6.41 8.42
N ARG A 54 -24.69 5.16 8.03
CA ARG A 54 -25.66 4.07 7.90
C ARG A 54 -25.69 3.09 9.06
N ILE A 55 -24.89 3.32 10.11
CA ILE A 55 -24.68 2.39 11.23
C ILE A 55 -24.92 3.01 12.61
N GLY A 56 -25.30 4.29 12.67
CA GLY A 56 -25.66 5.02 13.88
C GLY A 56 -24.45 5.38 14.75
N VAL A 57 -23.29 5.71 14.15
CA VAL A 57 -22.17 6.23 14.93
C VAL A 57 -22.55 7.61 15.46
N ARG A 58 -22.04 7.96 16.66
CA ARG A 58 -22.21 9.31 17.17
C ARG A 58 -21.45 10.29 16.27
N TYR A 59 -22.11 11.36 15.85
CA TYR A 59 -21.45 12.45 15.14
C TYR A 59 -20.44 13.21 16.01
N TYR A 60 -19.23 13.39 15.49
CA TYR A 60 -18.15 14.18 16.11
C TYR A 60 -17.73 15.32 15.19
N ASP A 61 -18.27 16.51 15.44
CA ASP A 61 -18.02 17.71 14.64
C ASP A 61 -16.52 18.08 14.60
N PRO A 62 -15.84 17.99 13.43
CA PRO A 62 -14.43 18.29 13.29
C PRO A 62 -14.09 19.79 13.47
N HIS A 63 -15.09 20.66 13.67
CA HIS A 63 -14.91 22.08 13.98
C HIS A 63 -14.98 22.40 15.48
N THR A 64 -15.14 21.39 16.34
CA THR A 64 -15.09 21.52 17.79
C THR A 64 -13.84 20.86 18.37
N VAL A 65 -13.37 21.34 19.52
CA VAL A 65 -12.18 20.75 20.19
C VAL A 65 -12.43 19.28 20.54
N SER A 66 -13.59 18.96 21.12
CA SER A 66 -13.93 17.58 21.50
C SER A 66 -14.09 16.66 20.28
N GLY A 67 -14.63 17.16 19.17
CA GLY A 67 -14.72 16.40 17.93
C GLY A 67 -13.35 16.18 17.30
N LEU A 68 -12.45 17.17 17.31
CA LEU A 68 -11.06 17.02 16.87
C LEU A 68 -10.27 16.03 17.74
N GLU A 69 -10.46 16.03 19.06
CA GLU A 69 -9.84 15.04 19.96
C GLU A 69 -10.27 13.62 19.60
N MET A 70 -11.56 13.41 19.35
CA MET A 70 -12.08 12.10 18.95
C MET A 70 -11.60 11.68 17.56
N ASN A 71 -11.60 12.59 16.60
CA ASN A 71 -11.10 12.31 15.26
C ASN A 71 -9.59 12.02 15.27
N THR A 72 -8.79 12.78 16.02
CA THR A 72 -7.35 12.50 16.25
C THR A 72 -7.15 11.12 16.89
N LEU A 73 -8.01 10.78 17.86
CA LEU A 73 -8.38 9.44 18.30
C LEU A 73 -8.24 8.37 17.21
N TRP A 74 -9.26 8.39 16.36
CA TRP A 74 -9.49 7.36 15.36
C TRP A 74 -8.50 7.42 14.20
N ASP A 75 -8.02 8.61 13.84
CA ASP A 75 -6.89 8.75 12.93
C ASP A 75 -5.67 8.03 13.50
N GLY A 76 -5.36 8.17 14.79
CA GLY A 76 -4.26 7.44 15.44
C GLY A 76 -4.42 5.91 15.40
N VAL A 77 -5.65 5.41 15.57
CA VAL A 77 -5.97 3.98 15.40
C VAL A 77 -5.74 3.54 13.95
N PHE A 78 -6.23 4.31 12.98
CA PHE A 78 -6.01 4.09 11.56
C PHE A 78 -4.51 4.06 11.19
N HIS A 79 -3.75 5.04 11.66
CA HIS A 79 -2.29 5.10 11.48
C HIS A 79 -1.58 3.91 12.13
N THR A 80 -2.06 3.40 13.26
CA THR A 80 -1.50 2.20 13.89
C THR A 80 -1.68 0.98 12.98
N VAL A 81 -2.85 0.81 12.35
CA VAL A 81 -3.08 -0.26 11.38
C VAL A 81 -2.15 -0.10 10.17
N CYS A 82 -2.01 1.11 9.64
CA CYS A 82 -1.08 1.41 8.54
C CYS A 82 0.37 1.08 8.92
N TRP A 83 0.79 1.45 10.12
CA TRP A 83 2.12 1.16 10.66
C TRP A 83 2.39 -0.34 10.77
N LEU A 84 1.44 -1.10 11.32
CA LEU A 84 1.55 -2.56 11.42
C LEU A 84 1.60 -3.21 10.04
N ALA A 85 0.85 -2.70 9.05
CA ALA A 85 0.92 -3.17 7.67
C ALA A 85 2.32 -2.93 7.06
N VAL A 86 2.90 -1.75 7.25
CA VAL A 86 4.29 -1.46 6.82
C VAL A 86 5.29 -2.39 7.50
N LEU A 87 5.22 -2.51 8.84
CA LEU A 87 6.12 -3.39 9.60
C LEU A 87 5.99 -4.85 9.16
N GLY A 88 4.76 -5.34 8.97
CA GLY A 88 4.50 -6.69 8.47
C GLY A 88 5.05 -6.89 7.05
N GLY A 89 4.85 -5.92 6.17
CA GLY A 89 5.41 -5.92 4.83
C GLY A 89 6.94 -5.99 4.81
N LEU A 90 7.60 -5.17 5.64
CA LEU A 90 9.05 -5.18 5.82
C LEU A 90 9.54 -6.49 6.43
N ALA A 91 8.86 -7.03 7.45
CA ALA A 91 9.23 -8.28 8.11
C ALA A 91 9.15 -9.47 7.14
N VAL A 92 8.05 -9.58 6.38
CA VAL A 92 7.88 -10.61 5.36
C VAL A 92 8.92 -10.46 4.24
N LEU A 93 9.20 -9.23 3.79
CA LEU A 93 10.22 -8.97 2.77
C LEU A 93 11.60 -9.38 3.27
N TYR A 94 11.96 -9.01 4.51
CA TYR A 94 13.22 -9.33 5.14
C TYR A 94 13.41 -10.84 5.32
N ALA A 95 12.36 -11.56 5.71
CA ALA A 95 12.38 -13.00 5.87
C ALA A 95 12.56 -13.74 4.53
N ARG A 96 11.99 -13.22 3.43
CA ARG A 96 12.04 -13.86 2.11
C ARG A 96 13.28 -13.49 1.30
N VAL A 97 13.86 -12.31 1.52
CA VAL A 97 14.99 -11.78 0.74
C VAL A 97 16.27 -11.82 1.58
N THR A 98 16.98 -12.94 1.48
CA THR A 98 18.19 -13.22 2.26
C THR A 98 19.46 -12.74 1.57
N THR A 99 19.49 -12.70 0.24
CA THR A 99 20.61 -12.20 -0.57
C THR A 99 20.15 -11.08 -1.51
N GLY A 100 21.08 -10.24 -1.98
CA GLY A 100 20.75 -9.19 -2.95
C GLY A 100 19.75 -8.13 -2.45
N ARG A 101 19.65 -7.89 -1.14
CA ARG A 101 18.64 -7.03 -0.48
C ARG A 101 18.51 -5.63 -1.08
N ARG A 102 19.60 -5.00 -1.53
CA ARG A 102 19.52 -3.69 -2.21
C ARG A 102 18.80 -3.75 -3.56
N ARG A 103 18.98 -4.85 -4.31
CA ARG A 103 18.39 -5.03 -5.65
C ARG A 103 16.88 -5.18 -5.60
N VAL A 104 16.30 -5.67 -4.49
CA VAL A 104 14.84 -5.84 -4.38
C VAL A 104 14.12 -4.51 -4.47
N TRP A 105 14.71 -3.43 -3.95
CA TRP A 105 14.16 -2.07 -4.01
C TRP A 105 14.21 -1.46 -5.41
N ALA A 106 15.02 -1.99 -6.33
CA ALA A 106 14.99 -1.62 -7.73
C ALA A 106 14.04 -2.51 -8.56
N SER A 107 13.38 -3.49 -7.93
CA SER A 107 12.52 -4.45 -8.62
C SER A 107 11.19 -3.80 -9.02
N ARG A 108 10.89 -3.82 -10.33
CA ARG A 108 9.57 -3.48 -10.86
C ARG A 108 8.47 -4.35 -10.27
N VAL A 109 8.78 -5.60 -9.91
CA VAL A 109 7.83 -6.53 -9.30
C VAL A 109 7.41 -6.04 -7.92
N LEU A 110 8.36 -5.61 -7.07
CA LEU A 110 8.06 -5.09 -5.73
C LEU A 110 7.19 -3.83 -5.83
N TRP A 111 7.63 -2.84 -6.62
CA TRP A 111 6.90 -1.59 -6.78
C TRP A 111 5.52 -1.77 -7.41
N GLY A 112 5.38 -2.71 -8.35
CA GLY A 112 4.07 -3.05 -8.90
C GLY A 112 3.12 -3.61 -7.84
N TRP A 113 3.60 -4.43 -6.91
CA TRP A 113 2.79 -4.90 -5.78
C TRP A 113 2.53 -3.83 -4.72
N ILE A 114 3.45 -2.89 -4.50
CA ILE A 114 3.22 -1.72 -3.63
C ILE A 114 2.11 -0.84 -4.21
N LEU A 115 2.16 -0.50 -5.51
CA LEU A 115 1.07 0.25 -6.17
C LEU A 115 -0.25 -0.50 -6.12
N ALA A 116 -0.22 -1.83 -6.32
CA ALA A 116 -1.41 -2.65 -6.21
C ALA A 116 -1.99 -2.69 -4.79
N GLY A 117 -1.14 -2.72 -3.76
CA GLY A 117 -1.55 -2.68 -2.36
C GLY A 117 -2.19 -1.35 -1.98
N TRP A 118 -1.60 -0.24 -2.46
CA TRP A 118 -2.20 1.08 -2.28
C TRP A 118 -3.55 1.17 -2.99
N GLY A 119 -3.63 0.77 -4.27
CA GLY A 119 -4.90 0.74 -4.98
C GLY A 119 -5.97 -0.10 -4.28
N LEU A 120 -5.58 -1.24 -3.71
CA LEU A 120 -6.47 -2.07 -2.89
C LEU A 120 -6.94 -1.35 -1.63
N PHE A 121 -6.06 -0.64 -0.94
CA PHE A 121 -6.44 0.19 0.21
C PHE A 121 -7.53 1.20 -0.18
N ASN A 122 -7.29 2.02 -1.20
CA ASN A 122 -8.28 3.02 -1.67
C ASN A 122 -9.62 2.39 -2.05
N LEU A 123 -9.61 1.22 -2.70
CA LEU A 123 -10.84 0.56 -3.12
C LEU A 123 -11.61 -0.02 -1.94
N VAL A 124 -10.91 -0.64 -0.98
CA VAL A 124 -11.56 -1.25 0.19
C VAL A 124 -12.11 -0.16 1.11
N GLU A 125 -11.29 0.83 1.44
CA GLU A 125 -11.64 1.95 2.31
C GLU A 125 -12.75 2.79 1.64
N GLY A 126 -12.59 3.21 0.39
CA GLY A 126 -13.62 3.98 -0.31
C GLY A 126 -14.96 3.23 -0.48
N VAL A 127 -14.95 1.92 -0.72
CA VAL A 127 -16.20 1.14 -0.81
C VAL A 127 -16.84 0.98 0.57
N LEU A 128 -16.06 0.59 1.57
CA LEU A 128 -16.61 0.30 2.89
C LEU A 128 -16.96 1.58 3.62
N ASP A 129 -16.01 2.47 3.83
CA ASP A 129 -16.15 3.59 4.75
C ASP A 129 -16.91 4.76 4.12
N HIS A 130 -16.77 5.01 2.81
CA HIS A 130 -17.50 6.11 2.16
C HIS A 130 -18.89 5.67 1.68
N HIS A 131 -19.02 4.49 1.08
CA HIS A 131 -20.26 4.09 0.41
C HIS A 131 -21.14 3.14 1.23
N VAL A 132 -20.57 2.14 1.90
CA VAL A 132 -21.34 1.17 2.69
C VAL A 132 -21.67 1.72 4.06
N LEU A 133 -20.70 2.32 4.75
CA LEU A 133 -20.86 2.88 6.09
C LEU A 133 -21.22 4.36 6.03
N GLY A 134 -20.58 5.13 5.14
CA GLY A 134 -20.80 6.58 5.05
C GLY A 134 -20.24 7.34 6.24
N ILE A 135 -19.13 6.89 6.81
CA ILE A 135 -18.53 7.49 8.02
C ILE A 135 -17.35 8.41 7.69
N HIS A 136 -16.82 8.30 6.47
CA HIS A 136 -15.51 8.83 6.09
C HIS A 136 -15.47 9.32 4.64
N HIS A 137 -16.05 10.46 4.31
CA HIS A 137 -15.98 10.95 2.93
C HIS A 137 -14.69 11.72 2.65
N VAL A 138 -14.14 11.60 1.43
CA VAL A 138 -12.85 12.24 1.04
C VAL A 138 -12.89 13.77 1.21
N HIS A 139 -14.04 14.37 0.94
CA HIS A 139 -14.25 15.78 1.17
C HIS A 139 -15.74 16.01 1.40
N SER A 140 -16.10 16.38 2.62
CA SER A 140 -17.49 16.67 2.96
C SER A 140 -18.03 17.89 2.23
N GLY A 141 -19.34 17.92 1.99
CA GLY A 141 -20.05 19.06 1.42
C GLY A 141 -20.25 18.98 -0.10
N ALA A 142 -20.01 20.07 -0.82
CA ALA A 142 -20.33 20.15 -2.24
C ALA A 142 -19.54 19.11 -3.05
N TYR A 143 -20.25 18.35 -3.88
CA TYR A 143 -19.68 17.32 -4.77
C TYR A 143 -19.01 16.14 -4.06
N GLN A 144 -19.32 15.86 -2.80
CA GLN A 144 -18.80 14.74 -2.00
C GLN A 144 -18.72 13.41 -2.77
N VAL A 145 -19.82 13.02 -3.42
CA VAL A 145 -19.88 11.78 -4.21
C VAL A 145 -18.84 11.72 -5.33
N TRP A 146 -18.50 12.86 -5.94
CA TRP A 146 -17.50 12.92 -7.01
C TRP A 146 -16.08 12.80 -6.47
N TRP A 147 -15.82 13.30 -5.26
CA TRP A 147 -14.55 13.07 -4.57
C TRP A 147 -14.36 11.60 -4.23
N ASP A 148 -15.39 10.92 -3.73
CA ASP A 148 -15.34 9.48 -3.45
C ASP A 148 -15.13 8.65 -4.73
N ILE A 149 -15.86 9.00 -5.80
CA ILE A 149 -15.67 8.35 -7.10
C ILE A 149 -14.25 8.56 -7.63
N ALA A 150 -13.69 9.78 -7.53
CA ALA A 150 -12.33 10.06 -7.96
C ALA A 150 -11.30 9.23 -7.17
N PHE A 151 -11.53 9.05 -5.86
CA PHE A 151 -10.69 8.23 -4.99
C PHE A 151 -10.74 6.74 -5.37
N LEU A 152 -11.93 6.21 -5.67
CA LEU A 152 -12.09 4.84 -6.18
C LEU A 152 -11.44 4.65 -7.56
N VAL A 153 -11.61 5.61 -8.47
CA VAL A 153 -10.99 5.58 -9.79
C VAL A 153 -9.46 5.58 -9.66
N LEU A 154 -8.90 6.43 -8.79
CA LEU A 154 -7.48 6.43 -8.49
C LEU A 154 -7.03 5.06 -7.94
N GLY A 155 -7.80 4.48 -7.02
CA GLY A 155 -7.54 3.14 -6.49
C GLY A 155 -7.51 2.06 -7.58
N ALA A 156 -8.49 2.07 -8.50
CA ALA A 156 -8.55 1.16 -9.63
C ALA A 156 -7.36 1.33 -10.60
N LEU A 157 -6.96 2.58 -10.87
CA LEU A 157 -5.80 2.89 -11.71
C LEU A 157 -4.49 2.43 -11.07
N LEU A 158 -4.31 2.64 -9.76
CA LEU A 158 -3.15 2.16 -9.00
C LEU A 158 -3.09 0.62 -9.01
N LEU A 159 -4.24 -0.04 -8.80
CA LEU A 159 -4.34 -1.50 -8.83
C LEU A 159 -3.99 -2.06 -10.21
N ALA A 160 -4.60 -1.55 -11.27
CA ALA A 160 -4.35 -1.98 -12.64
C ALA A 160 -2.90 -1.67 -13.07
N GLY A 161 -2.43 -0.45 -12.82
CA GLY A 161 -1.07 0.00 -13.10
C GLY A 161 -0.03 -0.83 -12.37
N GLY A 162 -0.24 -1.13 -11.08
CA GLY A 162 0.61 -2.00 -10.29
C GLY A 162 0.68 -3.43 -10.84
N ARG A 163 -0.47 -4.01 -11.23
CA ARG A 163 -0.54 -5.33 -11.88
C ARG A 163 0.19 -5.37 -13.21
N LEU A 164 0.11 -4.33 -14.02
CA LEU A 164 0.84 -4.20 -15.29
C LEU A 164 2.35 -4.04 -15.04
N LEU A 165 2.73 -3.19 -14.08
CA LEU A 165 4.12 -2.93 -13.74
C LEU A 165 4.84 -4.20 -13.27
N GLN A 166 4.21 -5.00 -12.41
CA GLN A 166 4.82 -6.24 -11.91
C GLN A 166 4.93 -7.31 -13.01
N ARG A 167 4.00 -7.36 -13.98
CA ARG A 167 4.10 -8.27 -15.16
C ARG A 167 5.27 -7.93 -16.07
N GLY A 168 5.62 -6.65 -16.18
CA GLY A 168 6.77 -6.19 -16.95
C GLY A 168 8.12 -6.37 -16.26
N GLY A 169 8.16 -6.88 -15.03
CA GLY A 169 9.38 -7.17 -14.28
C GLY A 169 9.83 -8.61 -14.46
N ARG A 170 11.15 -8.85 -14.47
CA ARG A 170 11.68 -10.22 -14.33
C ARG A 170 11.45 -10.70 -12.90
N SER A 171 11.09 -11.97 -12.73
CA SER A 171 11.01 -12.61 -11.41
C SER A 171 12.29 -12.34 -10.63
N TYR A 172 12.16 -11.91 -9.38
CA TYR A 172 13.33 -11.62 -8.55
C TYR A 172 14.00 -12.94 -8.16
N ASP A 173 15.10 -13.26 -8.85
CA ASP A 173 16.04 -14.29 -8.43
C ASP A 173 17.12 -13.63 -7.56
N PRO A 174 17.23 -13.95 -6.26
CA PRO A 174 18.27 -13.43 -5.38
C PRO A 174 19.69 -13.85 -5.80
N ALA A 175 19.83 -15.02 -6.42
CA ALA A 175 21.11 -15.64 -6.78
C ALA A 175 21.62 -15.26 -8.19
N ALA A 176 20.77 -14.65 -9.02
CA ALA A 176 21.18 -14.22 -10.36
C ALA A 176 22.33 -13.17 -10.28
N PRO A 177 23.45 -13.35 -11.02
CA PRO A 177 24.49 -12.34 -11.15
C PRO A 177 23.89 -11.01 -11.62
N GLY A 178 24.33 -9.90 -11.04
CA GLY A 178 23.94 -8.58 -11.54
C GLY A 178 24.40 -8.44 -12.99
N ALA A 179 23.47 -8.29 -13.93
CA ALA A 179 23.78 -7.99 -15.32
C ALA A 179 24.44 -6.61 -15.40
N GLY A 180 25.75 -6.54 -15.20
CA GLY A 180 26.45 -5.27 -15.12
C GLY A 180 27.91 -5.38 -14.70
N ARG A 181 28.75 -6.01 -15.55
CA ARG A 181 30.15 -5.59 -15.79
C ARG A 181 30.93 -6.32 -16.91
N GLU A 182 30.29 -7.00 -17.86
CA GLU A 182 31.03 -7.71 -18.93
C GLU A 182 31.17 -6.94 -20.27
N GLY A 183 30.85 -5.65 -20.30
CA GLY A 183 30.80 -4.87 -21.56
C GLY A 183 31.90 -3.84 -21.79
N ARG A 184 33.06 -3.91 -21.12
CA ARG A 184 34.22 -3.02 -21.39
C ARG A 184 35.53 -3.78 -21.28
N ALA A 185 35.80 -4.62 -22.26
CA ALA A 185 37.14 -5.08 -22.61
C ALA A 185 37.11 -5.46 -24.10
N ALA A 186 37.29 -4.46 -24.95
CA ALA A 186 37.77 -4.57 -26.32
C ALA A 186 38.32 -3.20 -26.73
#